data_AF-A0A7C1FI52-F1
#
_entry.id   AF-A0A7C1FI52-F1
#
_cell.length_a   1.000
_cell.length_b   1.000
_cell.length_c   1.000
_cell.angle_alpha   90.00
_cell.angle_beta   90.00
_cell.angle_gamma   90.00
#
_symmetry.space_group_name_H-M   'P 1'
#
loop_
_entity.id
_entity.type
_entity.pdbx_description
1 polymer ?
#
loop_
_entity_poly.entity_id
_entity_poly.type
_entity_poly.pdbx_seq_one_letter_code
_entity_poly.pdbx_strand_id
1 'polypeptide(L)'
;MTRRHAGAGDDDMPTTTDDLRRCYEVLMVQPGASQEEIKQAYHDLVSVWHPDRYTGNPRLQRKAQLMLRMINEAYARLQAATPPEPARAAPPPRRAARKPQPADATFRPQLRPVGTGLTVHGVLARLPMPEIVGGLILLAALIVVAVIVLAVYQLTTSPVPVALRLGIPPM
;
A
#
# COMPACT_ATOMS: atom_id res chain seq x y z
N MET A 1 11.15 59.46 23.06
CA MET A 1 12.05 58.42 22.50
C MET A 1 12.37 57.49 23.66
N THR A 2 12.03 56.22 23.73
CA THR A 2 11.70 55.26 22.66
C THR A 2 10.89 54.15 23.34
N ARG A 3 9.68 53.91 22.84
CA ARG A 3 8.84 52.77 23.18
C ARG A 3 9.49 51.52 22.56
N ARG A 4 9.95 50.58 23.38
CA ARG A 4 10.09 49.18 22.96
C ARG A 4 9.32 48.32 23.95
N HIS A 5 8.03 48.20 23.67
CA HIS A 5 7.25 47.05 24.05
C HIS A 5 7.91 45.83 23.38
N ALA A 6 8.72 45.09 24.13
CA ALA A 6 9.11 43.74 23.78
C ALA A 6 8.00 42.82 24.31
N GLY A 7 7.03 42.53 23.45
CA GLY A 7 5.87 41.71 23.76
C GLY A 7 5.18 41.30 22.47
N ALA A 8 5.69 40.23 21.87
CA ALA A 8 5.07 39.37 20.86
C ALA A 8 5.96 38.10 20.87
N GLY A 9 5.59 36.97 21.47
CA GLY A 9 4.24 36.44 21.60
C GLY A 9 3.74 35.90 20.27
N ASP A 10 4.59 35.18 19.53
CA ASP A 10 4.17 34.36 18.39
C ASP A 10 4.37 32.89 18.81
N ASP A 11 3.31 32.34 19.37
CA ASP A 11 3.19 30.95 19.80
C ASP A 11 3.50 30.00 18.62
N ASP A 12 4.70 29.44 18.66
CA ASP A 12 5.08 28.23 17.95
C ASP A 12 4.00 27.17 18.25
N MET A 13 3.20 26.79 17.26
CA MET A 13 2.31 25.63 17.30
C MET A 13 2.94 24.47 16.50
N PRO A 14 3.99 23.79 17.01
CA PRO A 14 4.74 22.79 16.25
C PRO A 14 4.19 21.38 16.47
N THR A 15 2.89 21.14 16.26
CA THR A 15 2.34 19.78 16.43
C THR A 15 1.76 19.23 15.14
N THR A 16 0.90 19.98 14.43
CA THR A 16 0.20 19.44 13.26
C THR A 16 1.11 19.11 12.08
N THR A 17 2.09 19.97 11.77
CA THR A 17 3.03 19.74 10.66
C THR A 17 4.01 18.61 10.98
N ASP A 18 4.43 18.46 12.25
CA ASP A 18 5.30 17.36 12.66
C ASP A 18 4.55 16.02 12.65
N ASP A 19 3.31 16.02 13.12
CA ASP A 19 2.43 14.85 13.09
C ASP A 19 2.16 14.38 11.66
N LEU A 20 1.97 15.31 10.71
CA LEU A 20 1.81 15.01 9.28
C LEU A 20 3.06 14.38 8.68
N ARG A 21 4.25 14.93 8.99
CA ARG A 21 5.53 14.36 8.51
C ARG A 21 5.72 12.92 8.97
N ARG A 22 5.44 12.62 10.24
CA ARG A 22 5.46 11.23 10.76
C ARG A 22 4.49 10.32 10.02
N CYS A 23 3.32 10.81 9.60
CA CYS A 23 2.37 10.00 8.84
C CYS A 23 2.92 9.63 7.45
N TYR A 24 3.59 10.57 6.76
CA TYR A 24 4.27 10.27 5.50
C TYR A 24 5.41 9.24 5.68
N GLU A 25 6.18 9.35 6.77
CA GLU A 25 7.24 8.39 7.11
C GLU A 25 6.68 6.98 7.39
N VAL A 26 5.59 6.86 8.15
CA VAL A 26 4.93 5.58 8.43
C VAL A 26 4.43 4.90 7.15
N LEU A 27 3.92 5.68 6.20
CA LEU A 27 3.51 5.20 4.88
C LEU A 27 4.68 5.07 3.89
N MET A 28 5.91 5.41 4.28
CA MET A 28 7.12 5.39 3.45
C MET A 28 6.97 6.16 2.13
N VAL A 29 6.26 7.28 2.17
CA VAL A 29 6.05 8.18 1.03
C VAL A 29 6.70 9.54 1.28
N GLN A 30 6.96 10.29 0.21
CA GLN A 30 7.50 11.65 0.35
C GLN A 30 6.45 12.61 0.94
N PRO A 31 6.87 13.61 1.72
CA PRO A 31 5.97 14.68 2.14
C PRO A 31 5.35 15.38 0.92
N GLY A 32 4.02 15.49 0.91
CA GLY A 32 3.29 16.05 -0.23
C GLY A 32 3.01 15.07 -1.37
N ALA A 33 3.20 13.76 -1.15
CA ALA A 33 2.77 12.71 -2.09
C ALA A 33 1.29 12.85 -2.49
N SER A 34 0.97 12.40 -3.72
CA SER A 34 -0.40 12.46 -4.24
C SER A 34 -1.34 11.51 -3.50
N GLN A 35 -2.65 11.71 -3.65
CA GLN A 35 -3.64 10.84 -3.02
C GLN A 35 -3.52 9.39 -3.55
N GLU A 36 -3.22 9.23 -4.84
CA GLU A 36 -2.96 7.95 -5.47
C GLU A 36 -1.74 7.26 -4.86
N GLU A 37 -0.63 7.98 -4.68
CA GLU A 37 0.60 7.45 -4.09
C GLU A 37 0.38 7.01 -2.63
N ILE A 38 -0.29 7.84 -1.84
CA ILE A 38 -0.66 7.52 -0.45
C ILE A 38 -1.51 6.25 -0.40
N LYS A 39 -2.49 6.13 -1.30
CA LYS A 39 -3.37 4.96 -1.38
C LYS A 39 -2.61 3.71 -1.83
N GLN A 40 -1.72 3.83 -2.81
CA GLN A 40 -0.90 2.73 -3.29
C GLN A 40 0.02 2.21 -2.17
N ALA A 41 0.73 3.11 -1.50
CA ALA A 41 1.61 2.76 -0.37
C ALA A 41 0.84 2.09 0.78
N TYR A 42 -0.38 2.57 1.07
CA TYR A 42 -1.26 1.92 2.03
C TYR A 42 -1.57 0.47 1.65
N HIS A 43 -2.01 0.21 0.41
CA HIS A 43 -2.31 -1.14 -0.05
C HIS A 43 -1.10 -2.06 -0.01
N ASP A 44 0.07 -1.56 -0.42
CA ASP A 44 1.32 -2.30 -0.40
C ASP A 44 1.70 -2.69 1.04
N LEU A 45 1.66 -1.74 1.98
CA LEU A 45 1.99 -1.98 3.39
C LEU A 45 0.98 -2.90 4.10
N VAL A 46 -0.32 -2.77 3.82
CA VAL A 46 -1.34 -3.68 4.36
C VAL A 46 -1.10 -5.11 3.86
N SER A 47 -0.74 -5.26 2.59
CA SER A 47 -0.44 -6.59 2.03
C SER A 47 0.72 -7.24 2.78
N VAL A 48 1.77 -6.47 3.12
CA VAL A 48 2.93 -6.96 3.90
C VAL A 48 2.53 -7.29 5.33
N TRP A 49 1.87 -6.37 6.02
CA TRP A 49 1.61 -6.46 7.46
C TRP A 49 0.27 -7.12 7.84
N HIS A 50 -0.38 -7.83 6.92
CA HIS A 50 -1.64 -8.52 7.23
C HIS A 50 -1.41 -9.63 8.28
N PRO A 51 -2.13 -9.62 9.42
CA PRO A 51 -1.88 -10.55 10.52
C PRO A 51 -2.10 -12.02 10.14
N ASP A 52 -2.98 -12.30 9.19
CA ASP A 52 -3.26 -13.67 8.72
C ASP A 52 -2.06 -14.31 8.02
N ARG A 53 -1.10 -13.51 7.53
CA ARG A 53 0.15 -14.03 6.96
C ARG A 53 1.10 -14.60 8.00
N TYR A 54 0.86 -14.31 9.28
CA TYR A 54 1.76 -14.63 10.39
C TYR A 54 1.10 -15.53 11.44
N THR A 55 0.04 -16.25 11.08
CA THR A 55 -0.71 -17.15 11.99
C THR A 55 0.16 -18.20 12.67
N GLY A 56 1.22 -18.68 12.02
CA GLY A 56 2.18 -19.63 12.60
C GLY A 56 3.22 -19.02 13.55
N ASN A 57 3.25 -17.70 13.73
CA ASN A 57 4.23 -17.03 14.58
C ASN A 57 3.57 -15.92 15.42
N PRO A 58 3.17 -16.20 16.67
CA PRO A 58 2.42 -15.25 17.51
C PRO A 58 3.22 -13.99 17.87
N ARG A 59 4.56 -14.04 17.82
CA ARG A 59 5.40 -12.85 18.02
C ARG A 59 5.31 -11.91 16.81
N LEU A 60 5.39 -12.49 15.61
CA LEU A 60 5.33 -11.70 14.37
C LEU A 60 3.90 -11.21 14.08
N GLN A 61 2.89 -12.02 14.39
CA GLN A 61 1.48 -11.62 14.29
C GLN A 61 1.17 -10.39 15.15
N ARG A 62 1.65 -10.34 16.40
CA ARG A 62 1.50 -9.16 17.27
C ARG A 62 2.19 -7.93 16.67
N LYS A 63 3.40 -8.07 16.13
CA LYS A 63 4.09 -6.98 15.43
C LYS A 63 3.29 -6.49 14.22
N ALA A 64 2.75 -7.42 13.43
CA ALA A 64 1.94 -7.10 12.27
C ALA A 64 0.68 -6.31 12.63
N GLN A 65 -0.02 -6.68 13.71
CA GLN A 65 -1.16 -5.92 14.23
C GLN A 65 -0.77 -4.49 14.63
N LEU A 66 0.37 -4.32 15.32
CA LEU A 66 0.86 -3.01 15.72
C LEU A 66 1.22 -2.14 14.51
N MET A 67 1.94 -2.71 13.54
CA MET A 67 2.30 -2.02 12.30
C MET A 67 1.06 -1.61 11.51
N LEU A 68 0.12 -2.53 11.33
CA LEU A 68 -1.13 -2.27 10.61
C LEU A 68 -1.95 -1.16 11.27
N ARG A 69 -1.99 -1.11 12.61
CA ARG A 69 -2.61 0.00 13.33
C ARG A 69 -1.95 1.34 12.99
N MET A 70 -0.62 1.42 13.07
CA MET A 70 0.11 2.66 12.75
C MET A 70 -0.12 3.10 11.30
N ILE A 71 -0.12 2.16 10.36
CA ILE A 71 -0.42 2.42 8.94
C ILE A 71 -1.82 3.00 8.77
N ASN A 72 -2.83 2.40 9.41
CA ASN A 72 -4.21 2.87 9.33
C ASN A 72 -4.37 4.28 9.93
N GLU A 73 -3.73 4.55 11.07
CA GLU A 73 -3.76 5.87 11.71
C GLU A 73 -3.09 6.93 10.85
N ALA A 74 -1.92 6.63 10.28
CA ALA A 74 -1.22 7.54 9.38
C ALA A 74 -2.05 7.83 8.12
N TYR A 75 -2.63 6.79 7.51
CA TYR A 75 -3.46 6.92 6.31
C TYR A 75 -4.70 7.78 6.56
N ALA A 76 -5.38 7.58 7.69
CA ALA A 76 -6.54 8.38 8.07
C ALA A 76 -6.18 9.86 8.24
N ARG A 77 -5.04 10.15 8.87
CA ARG A 77 -4.56 11.53 9.06
C ARG A 77 -4.19 12.19 7.73
N LEU A 78 -3.48 11.48 6.84
CA LEU A 78 -3.14 12.01 5.52
C LEU A 78 -4.38 12.25 4.66
N GLN A 79 -5.37 11.34 4.69
CA GLN A 79 -6.64 11.55 3.99
C GLN A 79 -7.43 12.75 4.53
N ALA A 80 -7.40 13.00 5.84
CA ALA A 80 -8.07 14.17 6.42
C ALA A 80 -7.36 15.49 6.04
N ALA A 81 -6.05 15.46 5.86
CA ALA A 81 -5.25 16.64 5.51
C ALA A 81 -5.25 16.94 4.00
N THR A 82 -5.42 15.94 3.15
CA THR A 82 -5.52 16.10 1.70
C THR A 82 -6.99 16.20 1.30
N PRO A 83 -7.50 17.36 0.86
CA PRO A 83 -8.85 17.46 0.32
C PRO A 83 -9.02 16.46 -0.82
N PRO A 84 -10.14 15.72 -0.89
CA PRO A 84 -10.38 14.82 -2.01
C PRO A 84 -10.28 15.61 -3.30
N GLU A 85 -9.47 15.12 -4.25
CA GLU A 85 -9.40 15.72 -5.58
C GLU A 85 -10.85 15.83 -6.11
N PRO A 86 -11.32 17.02 -6.54
CA PRO A 86 -12.68 17.18 -7.01
C PRO A 86 -12.88 16.18 -8.13
N ALA A 87 -13.72 15.18 -7.87
CA ALA A 87 -13.94 13.99 -8.68
C ALA A 87 -13.80 14.35 -10.16
N ARG A 88 -12.63 14.05 -10.73
CA ARG A 88 -12.34 14.31 -12.13
C ARG A 88 -13.43 13.61 -12.91
N ALA A 89 -14.28 14.42 -13.54
CA ALA A 89 -15.59 14.08 -14.07
C ALA A 89 -15.69 12.59 -14.41
N ALA A 90 -16.40 11.84 -13.57
CA ALA A 90 -16.80 10.48 -13.92
C ALA A 90 -17.38 10.55 -15.34
N PRO A 91 -16.90 9.74 -16.31
CA PRO A 91 -17.57 9.69 -17.60
C PRO A 91 -19.04 9.39 -17.32
N PRO A 92 -19.98 10.13 -17.96
CA PRO A 92 -21.40 9.99 -17.68
C PRO A 92 -21.77 8.51 -17.77
N PRO A 93 -22.63 7.99 -16.87
CA PRO A 93 -23.02 6.59 -16.90
C PRO A 93 -23.46 6.28 -18.32
N ARG A 94 -22.75 5.37 -19.01
CA ARG A 94 -23.14 4.88 -20.33
C ARG A 94 -24.56 4.37 -20.17
N ARG A 95 -25.51 5.17 -20.65
CA ARG A 95 -26.95 4.90 -20.63
C ARG A 95 -27.12 3.49 -21.16
N ALA A 96 -27.49 2.58 -20.27
CA ALA A 96 -27.70 1.18 -20.59
C ALA A 96 -28.52 1.13 -21.88
N ALA A 97 -27.93 0.56 -22.93
CA ALA A 97 -28.59 0.41 -24.21
C ALA A 97 -29.93 -0.30 -23.95
N ARG A 98 -31.04 0.42 -24.16
CA ARG A 98 -32.37 -0.18 -24.20
C ARG A 98 -32.32 -1.28 -25.26
N LYS A 99 -32.48 -2.54 -24.85
CA LYS A 99 -32.77 -3.62 -25.81
C LYS A 99 -34.10 -3.30 -26.50
N PRO A 100 -34.18 -3.33 -27.84
CA PRO A 100 -35.46 -3.21 -28.53
C PRO A 100 -36.25 -4.50 -28.28
N GLN A 101 -37.48 -4.36 -27.83
CA GLN A 101 -38.42 -5.47 -27.69
C GLN A 101 -39.37 -5.41 -28.91
N PRO A 102 -39.36 -6.40 -29.81
CA PRO A 102 -40.37 -6.48 -30.86
C PRO A 102 -41.63 -7.17 -30.33
N ALA A 103 -42.76 -6.54 -30.62
CA ALA A 103 -44.10 -7.02 -30.32
C ALA A 103 -44.52 -8.19 -31.23
N ASP A 104 -45.28 -9.10 -30.64
CA ASP A 104 -46.23 -10.10 -31.18
C ASP A 104 -46.19 -10.46 -32.68
N ALA A 105 -45.94 -11.74 -32.97
CA ALA A 105 -46.73 -12.53 -33.93
C ALA A 105 -46.39 -14.03 -33.83
N THR A 106 -47.33 -14.79 -33.27
CA THR A 106 -47.80 -16.13 -33.64
C THR A 106 -46.96 -16.95 -34.64
N PHE A 107 -46.44 -18.11 -34.21
CA PHE A 107 -46.85 -19.45 -34.70
C PHE A 107 -45.95 -20.57 -34.12
N ARG A 108 -46.59 -21.70 -33.78
CA ARG A 108 -46.06 -22.84 -33.03
C ARG A 108 -45.60 -23.94 -34.00
N PRO A 109 -44.52 -24.69 -33.68
CA PRO A 109 -44.67 -26.14 -33.70
C PRO A 109 -44.08 -26.81 -32.44
N GLN A 110 -44.82 -27.82 -31.98
CA GLN A 110 -44.43 -28.80 -30.97
C GLN A 110 -43.27 -29.67 -31.43
N LEU A 111 -42.42 -30.16 -30.50
CA LEU A 111 -41.84 -31.52 -30.47
C LEU A 111 -41.05 -31.76 -29.14
N ARG A 112 -41.70 -32.52 -28.26
CA ARG A 112 -41.29 -33.42 -27.14
C ARG A 112 -39.95 -33.24 -26.37
N PRO A 113 -39.96 -33.49 -25.04
CA PRO A 113 -38.75 -33.60 -24.22
C PRO A 113 -38.20 -35.02 -24.23
N VAL A 114 -36.88 -35.20 -24.38
CA VAL A 114 -36.09 -36.31 -23.81
C VAL A 114 -34.66 -36.17 -24.30
N GLY A 115 -33.69 -36.27 -23.38
CA GLY A 115 -32.28 -36.33 -23.72
C GLY A 115 -31.38 -35.65 -22.71
N THR A 116 -31.34 -36.16 -21.47
CA THR A 116 -30.16 -36.04 -20.62
C THR A 116 -28.96 -36.55 -21.41
N GLY A 117 -28.00 -35.66 -21.67
CA GLY A 117 -26.86 -35.98 -22.53
C GLY A 117 -25.87 -34.83 -22.64
N LEU A 118 -25.30 -34.48 -21.49
CA LEU A 118 -23.89 -34.11 -21.31
C LEU A 118 -23.11 -33.83 -22.61
N THR A 119 -22.89 -32.57 -23.02
CA THR A 119 -21.65 -32.17 -23.71
C THR A 119 -21.47 -30.65 -23.89
N VAL A 120 -20.22 -30.22 -23.64
CA VAL A 120 -19.52 -29.02 -24.14
C VAL A 120 -20.13 -27.62 -23.93
N HIS A 121 -19.87 -27.04 -22.75
CA HIS A 121 -19.51 -25.61 -22.72
C HIS A 121 -18.10 -25.46 -23.27
N GLY A 122 -18.04 -25.25 -24.59
CA GLY A 122 -16.88 -24.70 -25.24
C GLY A 122 -16.75 -23.21 -24.93
N VAL A 123 -15.49 -22.83 -24.71
CA VAL A 123 -14.84 -21.72 -25.41
C VAL A 123 -14.85 -20.33 -24.75
N LEU A 124 -13.63 -20.00 -24.33
CA LEU A 124 -12.97 -18.69 -24.35
C LEU A 124 -13.25 -17.69 -23.21
N ALA A 125 -12.53 -17.89 -22.12
CA ALA A 125 -11.82 -16.79 -21.46
C ALA A 125 -10.46 -17.27 -20.96
N ARG A 126 -9.58 -17.60 -21.92
CA ARG A 126 -8.15 -17.72 -21.69
C ARG A 126 -7.56 -16.31 -21.67
N LEU A 127 -7.29 -15.78 -20.48
CA LEU A 127 -6.16 -14.88 -20.26
C LEU A 127 -5.41 -15.35 -19.00
N PRO A 128 -4.32 -16.12 -19.18
CA PRO A 128 -3.39 -16.47 -18.12
C PRO A 128 -2.41 -15.31 -17.91
N MET A 129 -2.07 -15.02 -16.65
CA MET A 129 -0.69 -14.88 -16.12
C MET A 129 -0.67 -14.02 -14.85
N PRO A 130 -0.25 -14.59 -13.71
CA PRO A 130 0.52 -13.81 -12.75
C PRO A 130 1.81 -14.54 -12.34
N GLU A 131 2.64 -14.95 -13.31
CA GLU A 131 4.07 -15.21 -13.04
C GLU A 131 4.79 -13.94 -12.53
N ILE A 132 4.20 -12.75 -12.74
CA ILE A 132 4.71 -11.45 -12.26
C ILE A 132 4.49 -11.27 -10.75
N VAL A 133 3.43 -11.85 -10.17
CA VAL A 133 3.15 -11.74 -8.73
C VAL A 133 4.10 -12.63 -7.91
N GLY A 134 4.49 -13.78 -8.46
CA GLY A 134 5.55 -14.62 -7.89
C GLY A 134 6.92 -13.93 -7.92
N GLY A 135 7.26 -13.27 -9.03
CA GLY A 135 8.53 -12.55 -9.19
C GLY A 135 8.69 -11.36 -8.24
N LEU A 136 7.62 -10.60 -7.99
CA LEU A 136 7.65 -9.45 -7.08
C LEU A 136 7.80 -9.89 -5.60
N ILE A 137 7.12 -10.97 -5.22
CA ILE A 137 7.24 -11.57 -3.88
C ILE A 137 8.65 -12.16 -3.68
N LEU A 138 9.20 -12.81 -4.71
CA LEU A 138 10.56 -13.34 -4.70
C LEU A 138 11.60 -12.21 -4.60
N LEU A 139 11.40 -11.12 -5.35
CA LEU A 139 12.28 -9.95 -5.33
C LEU A 139 12.27 -9.26 -3.95
N ALA A 140 11.08 -9.05 -3.36
CA ALA A 140 10.96 -8.50 -2.02
C ALA A 140 11.64 -9.41 -0.97
N ALA A 141 11.42 -10.72 -1.05
CA ALA A 141 12.09 -11.68 -0.18
C ALA A 141 13.62 -11.65 -0.36
N LEU A 142 14.11 -11.54 -1.60
CA LEU A 142 15.53 -11.47 -1.92
C LEU A 142 16.17 -10.17 -1.41
N ILE A 143 15.46 -9.03 -1.53
CA ILE A 143 15.91 -7.74 -0.98
C ILE A 143 16.05 -7.84 0.54
N VAL A 144 15.06 -8.42 1.24
CA VAL A 144 15.12 -8.61 2.69
C VAL A 144 16.30 -9.49 3.09
N VAL A 145 16.51 -10.61 2.38
CA VAL A 145 17.66 -11.50 2.60
C VAL A 145 18.98 -10.76 2.34
N ALA A 146 19.08 -9.98 1.27
CA ALA A 146 20.27 -9.20 0.94
C ALA A 146 20.61 -8.16 2.01
N VAL A 147 19.60 -7.46 2.55
CA VAL A 147 19.77 -6.51 3.66
C VAL A 147 20.24 -7.22 4.92
N ILE A 148 19.69 -8.39 5.25
CA ILE A 148 20.12 -9.19 6.40
C ILE A 148 21.58 -9.64 6.24
N VAL A 149 21.95 -10.18 5.07
CA VAL A 149 23.32 -10.60 4.78
C VAL A 149 24.28 -9.42 4.86
N LEU A 150 23.91 -8.27 4.31
CA LEU A 150 24.73 -7.06 4.38
C LEU A 150 24.90 -6.59 5.83
N ALA A 151 23.83 -6.56 6.63
CA ALA A 151 23.90 -6.21 8.05
C ALA A 151 24.82 -7.17 8.82
N VAL A 152 24.72 -8.49 8.57
CA VAL A 152 25.60 -9.50 9.18
C VAL A 152 27.05 -9.32 8.72
N TYR A 153 27.27 -9.02 7.44
CA TYR A 153 28.61 -8.75 6.90
C TYR A 153 29.24 -7.51 7.54
N GLN A 154 28.47 -6.44 7.72
CA GLN A 154 28.92 -5.24 8.43
C GLN A 154 29.23 -5.54 9.91
N LEU A 155 28.42 -6.36 10.57
CA LEU A 155 28.65 -6.78 11.96
C LEU A 155 29.89 -7.67 12.12
N THR A 156 30.19 -8.50 11.12
CA THR A 156 31.30 -9.48 11.18
C THR A 156 32.62 -8.91 10.65
N THR A 157 32.54 -7.95 9.72
CA THR A 157 33.68 -7.40 9.00
C THR A 157 33.98 -5.96 9.43
N SER A 158 33.28 -5.40 10.42
CA SER A 158 33.62 -4.09 10.96
C SER A 158 35.10 -4.08 11.35
N PRO A 159 35.96 -3.30 10.66
CA PRO A 159 37.30 -3.13 11.14
C PRO A 159 37.18 -2.31 12.41
N VAL A 160 37.42 -2.92 13.56
CA VAL A 160 37.77 -2.17 14.76
C VAL A 160 38.87 -1.20 14.32
N PRO A 161 38.71 0.12 14.45
CA PRO A 161 39.74 1.05 14.02
C PRO A 161 41.03 0.69 14.77
N VAL A 162 42.04 0.28 14.00
CA VAL A 162 43.37 -0.14 14.47
C VAL A 162 44.07 0.95 15.29
N ALA A 163 43.51 2.17 15.28
CA ALA A 163 43.92 3.30 16.10
C ALA A 163 43.91 3.04 17.62
N LEU A 164 43.20 2.02 18.12
CA LEU A 164 43.27 1.64 19.54
C LEU A 164 44.36 0.61 19.88
N ARG A 165 45.13 0.11 18.89
CA ARG A 165 46.13 -0.96 19.08
C ARG A 165 47.58 -0.47 19.15
N LEU A 166 47.83 0.81 18.85
CA LEU A 166 49.13 1.45 19.03
C LEU A 166 48.92 2.58 20.02
N GLY A 167 49.20 2.33 21.30
CA GLY A 167 49.07 3.31 22.39
C GLY A 167 50.02 4.49 22.22
N ILE A 168 49.72 5.39 21.30
CA ILE A 168 50.45 6.63 21.08
C ILE A 168 49.69 7.74 21.81
N PRO A 169 50.22 8.29 22.91
CA PRO A 169 49.65 9.48 23.53
C PRO A 169 49.91 10.71 22.65
N PRO A 170 48.98 11.68 22.61
CA PRO A 170 49.17 12.90 21.84
C PRO A 170 50.22 13.80 22.51
N MET A 171 51.27 14.15 21.76
CA MET A 171 52.13 15.32 21.95
C MET A 171 52.50 15.86 20.56
#